data_AF-A0A7G4RBY7-F1
#
_entry.id   AF-A0A7G4RBY7-F1
#
_cell.length_a   1.000
_cell.length_b   1.000
_cell.length_c   1.000
_cell.angle_alpha   90.00
_cell.angle_beta   90.00
_cell.angle_gamma   90.00
#
_symmetry.space_group_name_H-M   'P 1'
#
loop_
_entity.id
_entity.type
_entity.pdbx_description
1 polymer ?
#
loop_
_entity_poly.entity_id
_entity_poly.type
_entity_poly.pdbx_seq_one_letter_code
_entity_poly.pdbx_strand_id
1 'polypeptide(L)'
;MISKEELILQHQNKRKQLEEHKEKIVQLQQQINEQRKAVDALNQKNKLLVEQDVPCALTIAKTFSNTSIPLNTEKKQAVLDYIQELLTTLKEETQSNQKRLEHSRKLMRLLEQVNEHLRQGYNKNFLAELTNKSGITSTQHPKNTGFALLLELLEEDPKKYTWTWDKTDRENLSKVVPQKIELFAFPLLVDEQTEKELASGLEKLEQIRINLVKNYVKRDEISEEIVLLEKNITQIETETIKELAVQVDALERQIKDLEQQEQERKEQEKQERETKWGEHQQEDEKERREQEKHKQVKEEGEKKWKTQRLETENAKKERRTLALELKKELIAYVEDRNQHYYPKDFFLPEDKKTRNQFIDKIVNVKNGLLKKYVDSGNSEELLLTITSQIDNFNGIKMQATLNRIVVKLIEADSEPVAREASSLTATQVLSSLKKRKGKLNDYALKIEHLYQGIEGMKAYAGTLAAEEQNIINQLADALKKDVDHFVCQNPNQLPKNEAYRKFKMTIKARLHSQDDLMSGHAEWPETILNILLSVITLGKLIFSKARTGRASLFFDKTEDQKEIEAPVDETLEDLGTFLAGG
;
A
#
# COMPACT_ATOMS: atom_id res chain seq x y z
N MET A 1 52.37 -12.75 1.10
CA MET A 1 51.13 -12.93 1.88
C MET A 1 50.57 -11.55 2.17
N ILE A 2 49.30 -11.30 1.85
CA ILE A 2 48.62 -10.06 2.25
C ILE A 2 48.47 -10.11 3.78
N SER A 3 48.77 -9.02 4.48
CA SER A 3 48.64 -8.98 5.95
C SER A 3 47.16 -8.96 6.35
N LYS A 4 46.84 -9.47 7.55
CA LYS A 4 45.48 -9.40 8.12
C LYS A 4 44.97 -7.96 8.17
N GLU A 5 45.84 -7.02 8.51
CA GLU A 5 45.54 -5.58 8.58
C GLU A 5 45.11 -5.03 7.22
N GLU A 6 45.75 -5.47 6.14
CA GLU A 6 45.43 -5.03 4.79
C GLU A 6 44.10 -5.64 4.28
N LEU A 7 43.78 -6.88 4.65
CA LEU A 7 42.46 -7.48 4.39
C LEU A 7 41.33 -6.76 5.15
N ILE A 8 41.56 -6.40 6.41
CA ILE A 8 40.62 -5.60 7.21
C ILE A 8 40.37 -4.24 6.55
N LEU A 9 41.41 -3.57 6.07
CA LEU A 9 41.29 -2.29 5.39
C LEU A 9 40.48 -2.41 4.08
N GLN A 10 40.73 -3.45 3.28
CA GLN A 10 39.95 -3.72 2.06
C GLN A 10 38.49 -4.01 2.37
N HIS A 11 38.22 -4.82 3.41
CA HIS A 11 36.87 -5.14 3.86
C HIS A 11 36.13 -3.86 4.30
N GLN A 12 36.77 -3.00 5.09
CA GLN A 12 36.19 -1.71 5.50
C GLN A 12 35.89 -0.80 4.33
N ASN A 13 36.80 -0.70 3.35
CA ASN A 13 36.60 0.14 2.17
C ASN A 13 35.44 -0.37 1.30
N LYS A 14 35.36 -1.69 1.09
CA LYS A 14 34.27 -2.32 0.32
C LYS A 14 32.92 -2.19 1.03
N ARG A 15 32.88 -2.35 2.35
CA ARG A 15 31.68 -2.10 3.16
C ARG A 15 31.23 -0.64 3.06
N LYS A 16 32.17 0.31 3.06
CA LYS A 16 31.86 1.73 2.86
C LYS A 16 31.24 1.99 1.48
N GLN A 17 31.82 1.45 0.41
CA GLN A 17 31.24 1.56 -0.94
C GLN A 17 29.83 0.96 -1.02
N LEU A 18 29.61 -0.18 -0.35
CA LEU A 18 28.31 -0.83 -0.29
C LEU A 18 27.26 0.04 0.43
N GLU A 19 27.64 0.69 1.53
CA GLU A 19 26.75 1.66 2.22
C GLU A 19 26.47 2.90 1.36
N GLU A 20 27.47 3.45 0.66
CA GLU A 20 27.28 4.58 -0.26
C GLU A 20 26.29 4.25 -1.39
N HIS A 21 26.36 3.04 -1.95
CA HIS A 21 25.41 2.59 -2.98
C HIS A 21 24.01 2.34 -2.42
N LYS A 22 23.88 1.76 -1.21
CA LYS A 22 22.59 1.62 -0.52
C LYS A 22 21.95 2.99 -0.25
N GLU A 23 22.75 3.98 0.18
CA GLU A 23 22.26 5.35 0.40
C GLU A 23 21.77 5.99 -0.91
N LYS A 24 22.49 5.79 -2.01
CA LYS A 24 22.07 6.25 -3.33
C LYS A 24 20.73 5.64 -3.77
N ILE A 25 20.50 4.35 -3.50
CA ILE A 25 19.19 3.72 -3.78
C ILE A 25 18.07 4.39 -2.98
N VAL A 26 18.29 4.65 -1.69
CA VAL A 26 17.28 5.34 -0.85
C VAL A 26 16.95 6.72 -1.41
N GLN A 27 17.96 7.48 -1.89
CA GLN A 27 17.74 8.78 -2.53
C GLN A 27 16.93 8.66 -3.83
N LEU A 28 17.21 7.66 -4.67
CA LEU A 28 16.46 7.41 -5.90
C LEU A 28 15.01 6.96 -5.61
N GLN A 29 14.79 6.13 -4.59
CA GLN A 29 13.45 5.71 -4.15
C GLN A 29 12.63 6.91 -3.64
N GLN A 30 13.26 7.83 -2.90
CA GLN A 30 12.63 9.07 -2.48
C GLN A 30 12.22 9.92 -3.69
N GLN A 31 13.07 10.05 -4.70
CA GLN A 31 12.76 10.78 -5.93
C GLN A 31 11.59 10.13 -6.71
N ILE A 32 11.56 8.80 -6.82
CA ILE A 32 10.42 8.07 -7.41
C ILE A 32 9.12 8.39 -6.67
N ASN A 33 9.14 8.38 -5.34
CA ASN A 33 7.96 8.67 -4.53
C ASN A 33 7.44 10.11 -4.73
N GLU A 34 8.34 11.07 -4.87
CA GLU A 34 7.98 12.47 -5.17
C GLU A 34 7.38 12.61 -6.58
N GLN A 35 7.94 11.91 -7.57
CA GLN A 35 7.44 11.89 -8.93
C GLN A 35 6.07 11.19 -9.05
N ARG A 36 5.84 10.08 -8.33
CA ARG A 36 4.53 9.41 -8.27
C ARG A 36 3.45 10.33 -7.71
N LYS A 37 3.76 11.08 -6.63
CA LYS A 37 2.84 12.10 -6.10
C LYS A 37 2.52 13.20 -7.12
N ALA A 38 3.50 13.58 -7.95
CA ALA A 38 3.27 14.55 -9.02
C ALA A 38 2.36 14.00 -10.14
N VAL A 39 2.49 12.71 -10.48
CA VAL A 39 1.58 12.00 -11.39
C VAL A 39 0.16 11.98 -10.83
N ASP A 40 -0.02 11.63 -9.56
CA ASP A 40 -1.33 11.61 -8.90
C ASP A 40 -1.99 12.99 -8.87
N ALA A 41 -1.21 14.04 -8.58
CA ALA A 41 -1.69 15.42 -8.62
C ALA A 41 -2.15 15.84 -10.02
N LEU A 42 -1.48 15.38 -11.09
CA LEU A 42 -1.90 15.62 -12.47
C LEU A 42 -3.18 14.84 -12.81
N ASN A 43 -3.30 13.59 -12.36
CA ASN A 43 -4.52 12.79 -12.54
C ASN A 43 -5.72 13.43 -11.83
N GLN A 44 -5.55 13.93 -10.61
CA GLN A 44 -6.60 14.68 -9.89
C GLN A 44 -6.99 15.98 -10.62
N LYS A 45 -6.02 16.74 -11.15
CA LYS A 45 -6.32 17.92 -11.96
C LYS A 45 -7.10 17.58 -13.22
N ASN A 46 -6.74 16.50 -13.91
CA ASN A 46 -7.47 16.02 -15.09
C ASN A 46 -8.89 15.59 -14.73
N LYS A 47 -9.07 14.91 -13.60
CA LYS A 47 -10.39 14.55 -13.07
C LYS A 47 -11.26 15.79 -12.84
N LEU A 48 -10.72 16.82 -12.18
CA LEU A 48 -11.46 18.08 -11.96
C LEU A 48 -11.84 18.78 -13.28
N LEU A 49 -10.92 18.82 -14.25
CA LEU A 49 -11.21 19.38 -15.57
C LEU A 49 -12.38 18.65 -16.25
N VAL A 50 -12.40 17.32 -16.19
CA VAL A 50 -13.45 16.50 -16.83
C VAL A 50 -14.78 16.54 -16.07
N GLU A 51 -14.76 16.40 -14.74
CA GLU A 51 -15.97 16.25 -13.94
C GLU A 51 -16.64 17.59 -13.59
N GLN A 52 -15.89 18.70 -13.60
CA GLN A 52 -16.41 20.01 -13.21
C GLN A 52 -16.38 21.01 -14.36
N ASP A 53 -15.22 21.19 -15.00
CA ASP A 53 -15.07 22.25 -15.99
C ASP A 53 -15.77 21.94 -17.31
N VAL A 54 -15.82 20.67 -17.74
CA VAL A 54 -16.56 20.26 -18.96
C VAL A 54 -18.07 20.49 -18.79
N PRO A 55 -18.75 20.00 -17.72
CA PRO A 55 -20.15 20.34 -17.50
C PRO A 55 -20.41 21.84 -17.41
N CYS A 56 -19.49 22.60 -16.81
CA CYS A 56 -19.58 24.06 -16.74
C CYS A 56 -19.55 24.69 -18.14
N ALA A 57 -18.66 24.25 -19.03
CA ALA A 57 -18.58 24.71 -20.42
C ALA A 57 -19.85 24.40 -21.21
N LEU A 58 -20.41 23.19 -21.04
CA LEU A 58 -21.67 22.78 -21.68
C LEU A 58 -22.87 23.56 -21.14
N THR A 59 -22.89 23.87 -19.84
CA THR A 59 -23.91 24.71 -19.21
C THR A 59 -23.88 26.13 -19.77
N ILE A 60 -22.69 26.71 -19.98
CA ILE A 60 -22.53 28.03 -20.63
C ILE A 60 -23.11 28.01 -22.05
N ALA A 61 -22.86 26.93 -22.79
CA ALA A 61 -23.40 26.74 -24.14
C ALA A 61 -24.91 26.42 -24.16
N LYS A 62 -25.54 26.17 -23.00
CA LYS A 62 -26.92 25.64 -22.86
C LYS A 62 -27.15 24.33 -23.64
N THR A 63 -26.11 23.55 -23.85
CA THR A 63 -26.18 22.24 -24.49
C THR A 63 -26.19 21.16 -23.42
N PHE A 64 -27.20 20.29 -23.47
CA PHE A 64 -27.28 19.14 -22.56
C PHE A 64 -26.61 17.95 -23.22
N SER A 65 -25.38 17.61 -22.81
CA SER A 65 -24.82 16.31 -23.15
C SER A 65 -25.38 15.27 -22.17
N ASN A 66 -26.27 14.39 -22.65
CA ASN A 66 -26.87 13.29 -21.88
C ASN A 66 -25.89 12.15 -21.56
N THR A 67 -24.61 12.31 -21.87
CA THR A 67 -23.60 11.28 -21.70
C THR A 67 -22.98 11.35 -20.32
N SER A 68 -23.71 10.86 -19.30
CA SER A 68 -23.10 10.36 -18.07
C SER A 68 -22.39 9.03 -18.39
N ILE A 69 -21.38 9.09 -19.26
CA ILE A 69 -20.52 7.94 -19.53
C ILE A 69 -19.48 7.95 -18.40
N PRO A 70 -19.35 6.86 -17.63
CA PRO A 70 -18.27 6.73 -16.67
C PRO A 70 -16.94 6.70 -17.44
N LEU A 71 -16.31 7.86 -17.55
CA LEU A 71 -15.07 8.05 -18.29
C LEU A 71 -13.89 7.81 -17.35
N ASN A 72 -13.02 6.88 -17.70
CA ASN A 72 -11.77 6.70 -16.97
C ASN A 72 -10.84 7.89 -17.30
N THR A 73 -10.70 8.80 -16.33
CA THR A 73 -9.93 10.04 -16.46
C THR A 73 -8.42 9.84 -16.51
N GLU A 74 -7.92 8.62 -16.28
CA GLU A 74 -6.51 8.28 -16.43
C GLU A 74 -6.17 7.83 -17.86
N LYS A 75 -7.17 7.39 -18.63
CA LYS A 75 -6.98 6.98 -20.03
C LYS A 75 -6.96 8.20 -20.95
N LYS A 76 -5.76 8.75 -21.16
CA LYS A 76 -5.47 9.90 -22.05
C LYS A 76 -6.29 9.89 -23.34
N GLN A 77 -6.18 8.82 -24.14
CA GLN A 77 -6.83 8.78 -25.46
C GLN A 77 -8.36 8.83 -25.34
N ALA A 78 -8.95 8.06 -24.43
CA ALA A 78 -10.40 8.06 -24.22
C ALA A 78 -10.93 9.43 -23.80
N VAL A 79 -10.20 10.14 -22.93
CA VAL A 79 -10.59 11.50 -22.51
C VAL A 79 -10.46 12.49 -23.66
N LEU A 80 -9.36 12.46 -24.42
CA LEU A 80 -9.17 13.38 -25.53
C LEU A 80 -10.17 13.14 -26.66
N ASP A 81 -10.53 11.89 -26.94
CA ASP A 81 -11.54 11.54 -27.93
C ASP A 81 -12.93 12.06 -27.50
N TYR A 82 -13.30 11.87 -26.24
CA TYR A 82 -14.55 12.40 -25.68
C TYR A 82 -14.62 13.94 -25.80
N ILE A 83 -13.56 14.65 -25.44
CA ILE A 83 -13.52 16.12 -25.58
C ILE A 83 -13.57 16.54 -27.05
N GLN A 84 -12.93 15.78 -27.95
CA GLN A 84 -12.94 16.07 -29.38
C GLN A 84 -14.34 15.85 -29.98
N GLU A 85 -15.08 14.85 -29.54
CA GLU A 85 -16.48 14.63 -29.93
C GLU A 85 -17.34 15.82 -29.50
N LEU A 86 -17.27 16.24 -28.23
CA LEU A 86 -18.00 17.41 -27.73
C LEU A 86 -17.66 18.70 -28.50
N LEU A 87 -16.38 18.93 -28.80
CA LEU A 87 -15.95 20.07 -29.61
C LEU A 87 -16.53 20.03 -31.02
N THR A 88 -16.63 18.85 -31.61
CA THR A 88 -17.16 18.68 -32.97
C THR A 88 -18.65 18.99 -32.99
N THR A 89 -19.41 18.40 -32.08
CA THR A 89 -20.85 18.66 -31.90
C THR A 89 -21.13 20.14 -31.66
N LEU A 90 -20.38 20.77 -30.75
CA LEU A 90 -20.59 22.18 -30.44
C LEU A 90 -20.22 23.10 -31.62
N LYS A 91 -19.18 22.75 -32.41
CA LYS A 91 -18.84 23.50 -33.63
C LYS A 91 -19.95 23.41 -34.69
N GLU A 92 -20.55 22.25 -34.87
CA GLU A 92 -21.68 22.07 -35.78
C GLU A 92 -22.89 22.90 -35.34
N GLU A 93 -23.17 22.91 -34.04
CA GLU A 93 -24.26 23.70 -33.46
C GLU A 93 -24.03 25.21 -33.60
N THR A 94 -22.80 25.69 -33.34
CA THR A 94 -22.40 27.08 -33.61
C THR A 94 -22.57 27.45 -35.08
N GLN A 95 -22.13 26.59 -36.01
CA GLN A 95 -22.31 26.86 -37.45
C GLN A 95 -23.78 26.90 -37.87
N SER A 96 -24.62 26.04 -37.29
CA SER A 96 -26.06 26.03 -37.52
C SER A 96 -26.72 27.31 -36.98
N ASN A 97 -26.36 27.73 -35.77
CA ASN A 97 -26.86 28.96 -35.15
C ASN A 97 -26.39 30.20 -35.93
N GLN A 98 -25.16 30.23 -36.39
CA GLN A 98 -24.62 31.34 -37.19
C GLN A 98 -25.41 31.53 -38.50
N LYS A 99 -25.77 30.44 -39.19
CA LYS A 99 -26.63 30.48 -40.39
C LYS A 99 -28.03 31.01 -40.07
N ARG A 100 -28.63 30.57 -38.96
CA ARG A 100 -29.93 31.07 -38.48
C ARG A 100 -29.87 32.57 -38.17
N LEU A 101 -28.85 32.99 -37.42
CA LEU A 101 -28.66 34.39 -37.04
C LEU A 101 -28.43 35.28 -38.27
N GLU A 102 -27.65 34.82 -39.25
CA GLU A 102 -27.46 35.54 -40.51
C GLU A 102 -28.80 35.72 -41.26
N HIS A 103 -29.61 34.66 -41.33
CA HIS A 103 -30.95 34.71 -41.91
C HIS A 103 -31.85 35.69 -41.16
N SER A 104 -31.93 35.62 -39.82
CA SER A 104 -32.70 36.52 -38.97
C SER A 104 -32.28 37.98 -39.16
N ARG A 105 -30.98 38.27 -39.25
CA ARG A 105 -30.45 39.62 -39.53
C ARG A 105 -30.81 40.14 -40.92
N LYS A 106 -30.72 39.29 -41.95
CA LYS A 106 -31.13 39.65 -43.32
C LYS A 106 -32.62 39.98 -43.37
N LEU A 107 -33.46 39.17 -42.72
CA LEU A 107 -34.90 39.38 -42.67
C LEU A 107 -35.25 40.67 -41.92
N MET A 108 -34.69 40.89 -40.74
CA MET A 108 -34.92 42.11 -39.98
C MET A 108 -34.55 43.36 -40.78
N ARG A 109 -33.36 43.36 -41.41
CA ARG A 109 -32.91 44.46 -42.26
C ARG A 109 -33.85 44.71 -43.44
N LEU A 110 -34.33 43.65 -44.09
CA LEU A 110 -35.31 43.78 -45.17
C LEU A 110 -36.60 44.42 -44.65
N LEU A 111 -37.15 43.94 -43.53
CA LEU A 111 -38.39 44.47 -42.96
C LEU A 111 -38.25 45.94 -42.55
N GLU A 112 -37.12 46.34 -41.97
CA GLU A 112 -36.81 47.73 -41.63
C GLU A 112 -36.75 48.62 -42.88
N GLN A 113 -36.08 48.16 -43.95
CA GLN A 113 -36.03 48.87 -45.24
C GLN A 113 -37.40 49.00 -45.90
N VAL A 114 -38.22 47.94 -45.85
CA VAL A 114 -39.60 47.95 -46.34
C VAL A 114 -40.45 48.93 -45.53
N ASN A 115 -40.34 48.91 -44.20
CA ASN A 115 -41.07 49.83 -43.32
C ASN A 115 -40.69 51.29 -43.58
N GLU A 116 -39.40 51.59 -43.75
CA GLU A 116 -38.92 52.92 -44.08
C GLU A 116 -39.43 53.39 -45.44
N HIS A 117 -39.40 52.51 -46.45
CA HIS A 117 -39.99 52.83 -47.76
C HIS A 117 -41.48 53.13 -47.66
N LEU A 118 -42.24 52.34 -46.90
CA LEU A 118 -43.68 52.55 -46.68
C LEU A 118 -44.01 53.89 -46.00
N ARG A 119 -43.09 54.41 -45.17
CA ARG A 119 -43.21 55.75 -44.57
C ARG A 119 -43.01 56.86 -45.61
N GLN A 120 -42.03 56.69 -46.50
CA GLN A 120 -41.69 57.67 -47.53
C GLN A 120 -42.64 57.64 -48.75
N GLY A 121 -43.22 56.49 -49.08
CA GLY A 121 -44.11 56.31 -50.23
C GLY A 121 -44.53 54.85 -50.42
N TYR A 122 -44.98 54.49 -51.62
CA TYR A 122 -45.18 53.09 -52.01
C TYR A 122 -44.75 52.91 -53.47
N ASN A 123 -43.97 51.86 -53.72
CA ASN A 123 -43.57 51.45 -55.05
C ASN A 123 -43.33 49.94 -55.03
N LYS A 124 -44.22 49.19 -55.69
CA LYS A 124 -44.19 47.72 -55.72
C LYS A 124 -42.90 47.17 -56.35
N ASN A 125 -42.39 47.81 -57.39
CA ASN A 125 -41.16 47.40 -58.07
C ASN A 125 -39.94 47.59 -57.18
N PHE A 126 -39.89 48.68 -56.42
CA PHE A 126 -38.81 48.93 -55.46
C PHE A 126 -38.85 47.94 -54.30
N LEU A 127 -40.03 47.62 -53.76
CA LEU A 127 -40.17 46.57 -52.73
C LEU A 127 -39.74 45.19 -53.24
N ALA A 128 -40.05 44.87 -54.50
CA ALA A 128 -39.56 43.66 -55.15
C ALA A 128 -38.02 43.66 -55.29
N GLU A 129 -37.42 44.79 -55.66
CA GLU A 129 -35.98 44.95 -55.77
C GLU A 129 -35.27 44.80 -54.42
N LEU A 130 -35.77 45.45 -53.35
CA LEU A 130 -35.26 45.31 -52.00
C LEU A 130 -35.28 43.84 -51.55
N THR A 131 -36.37 43.14 -51.82
CA THR A 131 -36.54 41.73 -51.46
C THR A 131 -35.55 40.85 -52.20
N ASN A 132 -35.35 41.06 -53.50
CA ASN A 132 -34.33 40.31 -54.27
C ASN A 132 -32.90 40.60 -53.78
N LYS A 133 -32.60 41.86 -53.43
CA LYS A 133 -31.28 42.27 -52.91
C LYS A 133 -30.99 41.78 -51.49
N SER A 134 -32.02 41.37 -50.73
CA SER A 134 -31.85 40.84 -49.37
C SER A 134 -31.05 39.54 -49.31
N GLY A 135 -31.00 38.79 -50.42
CA GLY A 135 -30.36 37.47 -50.48
C GLY A 135 -31.11 36.37 -49.75
N ILE A 136 -32.36 36.62 -49.32
CA ILE A 136 -33.26 35.62 -48.74
C ILE A 136 -33.91 34.83 -49.87
N THR A 137 -34.03 33.51 -49.70
CA THR A 137 -34.71 32.61 -50.65
C THR A 137 -35.96 32.03 -50.01
N SER A 138 -36.99 31.80 -50.81
CA SER A 138 -38.21 31.12 -50.36
C SER A 138 -37.92 29.71 -49.84
N THR A 139 -38.52 29.35 -48.70
CA THR A 139 -38.47 28.00 -48.13
C THR A 139 -39.64 27.13 -48.60
N GLN A 140 -40.76 27.73 -48.99
CA GLN A 140 -41.98 26.99 -49.38
C GLN A 140 -42.13 26.85 -50.89
N HIS A 141 -41.71 27.86 -51.64
CA HIS A 141 -41.93 28.01 -53.07
C HIS A 141 -40.69 28.59 -53.75
N PRO A 142 -39.69 27.77 -54.15
CA PRO A 142 -38.41 28.24 -54.68
C PRO A 142 -38.48 29.18 -55.90
N LYS A 143 -39.63 29.25 -56.57
CA LYS A 143 -39.90 30.17 -57.69
C LYS A 143 -40.32 31.59 -57.25
N ASN A 144 -40.70 31.77 -55.99
CA ASN A 144 -41.10 33.05 -55.45
C ASN A 144 -39.89 33.99 -55.39
N THR A 145 -40.01 35.12 -56.07
CA THR A 145 -39.02 36.20 -56.10
C THR A 145 -39.74 37.55 -56.01
N GLY A 146 -38.98 38.60 -55.71
CA GLY A 146 -39.47 39.97 -55.65
C GLY A 146 -40.64 40.14 -54.67
N PHE A 147 -41.73 40.74 -55.13
CA PHE A 147 -42.88 41.05 -54.28
C PHE A 147 -43.61 39.80 -53.77
N ALA A 148 -43.65 38.72 -54.55
CA ALA A 148 -44.27 37.46 -54.12
C ALA A 148 -43.51 36.83 -52.94
N LEU A 149 -42.17 36.90 -52.97
CA LEU A 149 -41.33 36.49 -51.86
C LEU A 149 -41.54 37.37 -50.62
N LEU A 150 -41.73 38.68 -50.79
CA LEU A 150 -42.04 39.58 -49.67
C LEU A 150 -43.34 39.18 -48.96
N LEU A 151 -44.39 38.88 -49.71
CA LEU A 151 -45.67 38.44 -49.14
C LEU A 151 -45.54 37.10 -48.41
N GLU A 152 -44.74 36.17 -48.95
CA GLU A 152 -44.44 34.90 -48.27
C GLU A 152 -43.73 35.13 -46.93
N LEU A 153 -42.70 35.97 -46.89
CA LEU A 153 -41.96 36.28 -45.66
C LEU A 153 -42.83 36.99 -44.61
N LEU A 154 -43.84 37.75 -45.06
CA LEU A 154 -44.83 38.39 -44.20
C LEU A 154 -45.98 37.46 -43.80
N GLU A 155 -46.05 36.25 -44.38
CA GLU A 155 -47.17 35.30 -44.24
C GLU A 155 -48.52 35.90 -44.68
N GLU A 156 -48.49 36.74 -45.71
CA GLU A 156 -49.67 37.42 -46.24
C GLU A 156 -50.29 36.69 -47.43
N ASP A 157 -51.63 36.70 -47.52
CA ASP A 157 -52.36 36.10 -48.65
C ASP A 157 -52.18 36.98 -49.91
N PRO A 158 -51.57 36.46 -51.00
CA PRO A 158 -51.38 37.20 -52.24
C PRO A 158 -52.66 37.80 -52.83
N LYS A 159 -53.83 37.19 -52.55
CA LYS A 159 -55.13 37.69 -53.02
C LYS A 159 -55.45 39.08 -52.49
N LYS A 160 -54.93 39.48 -51.33
CA LYS A 160 -55.10 40.83 -50.76
C LYS A 160 -54.36 41.93 -51.52
N TYR A 161 -53.49 41.54 -52.47
CA TYR A 161 -52.57 42.41 -53.21
C TYR A 161 -52.66 42.23 -54.73
N THR A 162 -53.70 41.53 -55.19
CA THR A 162 -53.96 41.26 -56.61
C THR A 162 -55.08 42.17 -57.10
N TRP A 163 -54.84 42.98 -58.14
CA TRP A 163 -55.79 43.98 -58.69
C TRP A 163 -56.21 45.09 -57.71
N THR A 164 -55.39 45.37 -56.72
CA THR A 164 -55.55 46.45 -55.74
C THR A 164 -54.85 47.73 -56.18
N TRP A 165 -55.30 48.88 -55.66
CA TRP A 165 -54.63 50.15 -55.85
C TRP A 165 -53.39 50.24 -54.95
N ASP A 166 -52.34 50.95 -55.40
CA ASP A 166 -51.12 51.21 -54.63
C ASP A 166 -51.38 51.73 -53.21
N LYS A 167 -52.43 52.55 -53.04
CA LYS A 167 -52.86 53.05 -51.73
C LYS A 167 -53.32 51.91 -50.80
N THR A 168 -54.06 50.94 -51.33
CA THR A 168 -54.57 49.78 -50.58
C THR A 168 -53.44 48.83 -50.20
N ASP A 169 -52.52 48.56 -51.13
CA ASP A 169 -51.32 47.75 -50.85
C ASP A 169 -50.46 48.38 -49.74
N ARG A 170 -50.25 49.70 -49.83
CA ARG A 170 -49.53 50.47 -48.80
C ARG A 170 -50.22 50.38 -47.45
N GLU A 171 -51.52 50.62 -47.37
CA GLU A 171 -52.29 50.55 -46.11
C GLU A 171 -52.23 49.15 -45.47
N ASN A 172 -52.31 48.10 -46.29
CA ASN A 172 -52.21 46.72 -45.81
C ASN A 172 -50.79 46.43 -45.27
N LEU A 173 -49.74 46.74 -46.04
CA LEU A 173 -48.36 46.50 -45.62
C LEU A 173 -47.93 47.37 -44.44
N SER A 174 -48.37 48.63 -44.36
CA SER A 174 -48.07 49.52 -43.24
C SER A 174 -48.64 49.04 -41.90
N LYS A 175 -49.63 48.13 -41.91
CA LYS A 175 -50.13 47.46 -40.71
C LYS A 175 -49.32 46.22 -40.36
N VAL A 176 -49.03 45.39 -41.37
CA VAL A 176 -48.43 44.06 -41.17
C VAL A 176 -46.93 44.14 -40.91
N VAL A 177 -46.19 44.99 -41.63
CA VAL A 177 -44.72 45.05 -41.54
C VAL A 177 -44.24 45.43 -40.13
N PRO A 178 -44.78 46.47 -39.45
CA PRO A 178 -44.38 46.80 -38.09
C PRO A 178 -44.65 45.68 -37.09
N GLN A 179 -45.79 44.98 -37.21
CA GLN A 179 -46.12 43.83 -36.37
C GLN A 179 -45.12 42.69 -36.58
N LYS A 180 -44.73 42.42 -37.83
CA LYS A 180 -43.74 41.39 -38.15
C LYS A 180 -42.35 41.77 -37.61
N ILE A 181 -41.93 43.04 -37.68
CA ILE A 181 -40.70 43.54 -37.05
C ILE A 181 -40.71 43.28 -35.54
N GLU A 182 -41.79 43.67 -34.85
CA GLU A 182 -41.91 43.47 -33.40
C GLU A 182 -41.87 41.99 -33.02
N LEU A 183 -42.56 41.13 -33.77
CA LEU A 183 -42.54 39.67 -33.58
C LEU A 183 -41.15 39.06 -33.81
N PHE A 184 -40.36 39.58 -34.76
CA PHE A 184 -39.01 39.07 -35.05
C PHE A 184 -37.90 39.64 -34.17
N ALA A 185 -38.15 40.75 -33.45
CA ALA A 185 -37.15 41.37 -32.58
C ALA A 185 -36.71 40.42 -31.46
N PHE A 186 -37.64 39.67 -30.86
CA PHE A 186 -37.32 38.70 -29.82
C PHE A 186 -36.52 37.48 -30.34
N PRO A 187 -36.94 36.76 -31.40
CA PRO A 187 -36.15 35.68 -32.00
C PRO A 187 -34.72 36.10 -32.38
N LEU A 188 -34.55 37.30 -32.95
CA LEU A 188 -33.22 37.82 -33.30
C LEU A 188 -32.33 37.99 -32.06
N LEU A 189 -32.88 38.57 -30.98
CA LEU A 189 -32.15 38.72 -29.72
C LEU A 189 -31.80 37.37 -29.10
N VAL A 190 -32.69 36.38 -29.19
CA VAL A 190 -32.42 35.01 -28.75
C VAL A 190 -31.29 34.38 -29.58
N ASP A 191 -31.34 34.47 -30.91
CA ASP A 191 -30.30 33.95 -31.80
C ASP A 191 -28.92 34.60 -31.51
N GLU A 192 -28.88 35.91 -31.24
CA GLU A 192 -27.66 36.64 -30.87
C GLU A 192 -27.12 36.23 -29.50
N GLN A 193 -28.00 35.97 -28.54
CA GLN A 193 -27.61 35.50 -27.23
C GLN A 193 -27.10 34.05 -27.29
N THR A 194 -27.77 33.18 -28.04
CA THR A 194 -27.34 31.79 -28.28
C THR A 194 -25.98 31.76 -28.96
N GLU A 195 -25.71 32.65 -29.92
CA GLU A 195 -24.38 32.72 -30.57
C GLU A 195 -23.27 33.03 -29.57
N LYS A 196 -23.50 33.98 -28.65
CA LYS A 196 -22.53 34.33 -27.60
C LYS A 196 -22.32 33.18 -26.61
N GLU A 197 -23.39 32.49 -26.24
CA GLU A 197 -23.37 31.35 -25.34
C GLU A 197 -22.59 30.17 -25.93
N LEU A 198 -22.89 29.80 -27.18
CA LEU A 198 -22.17 28.74 -27.91
C LEU A 198 -20.69 29.09 -28.12
N ALA A 199 -20.38 30.32 -28.53
CA ALA A 199 -18.99 30.78 -28.70
C ALA A 199 -18.20 30.72 -27.38
N SER A 200 -18.80 31.18 -26.27
CA SER A 200 -18.16 31.16 -24.95
C SER A 200 -17.94 29.74 -24.43
N GLY A 201 -18.93 28.85 -24.61
CA GLY A 201 -18.79 27.44 -24.26
C GLY A 201 -17.72 26.73 -25.07
N LEU A 202 -17.64 27.03 -26.38
CA LEU A 202 -16.64 26.47 -27.28
C LEU A 202 -15.23 26.90 -26.89
N GLU A 203 -15.02 28.20 -26.63
CA GLU A 203 -13.73 28.71 -26.15
C GLU A 203 -13.30 28.03 -24.85
N LYS A 204 -14.22 27.92 -23.88
CA LYS A 204 -13.96 27.26 -22.61
C LYS A 204 -13.57 25.79 -22.80
N LEU A 205 -14.26 25.06 -23.69
CA LEU A 205 -13.98 23.66 -23.98
C LEU A 205 -12.63 23.47 -24.70
N GLU A 206 -12.25 24.39 -25.59
CA GLU A 206 -10.92 24.38 -26.22
C GLU A 206 -9.81 24.61 -25.19
N GLN A 207 -10.01 25.53 -24.23
CA GLN A 207 -9.06 25.74 -23.14
C GLN A 207 -8.91 24.51 -22.24
N ILE A 208 -10.02 23.82 -21.93
CA ILE A 208 -10.00 22.56 -21.18
C ILE A 208 -9.18 21.52 -21.94
N ARG A 209 -9.38 21.36 -23.26
CA ARG A 209 -8.61 20.45 -24.10
C ARG A 209 -7.11 20.75 -24.03
N ILE A 210 -6.71 22.02 -24.17
CA ILE A 210 -5.30 22.42 -24.10
C ILE A 210 -4.69 22.05 -22.74
N ASN A 211 -5.41 22.31 -21.65
CA ASN A 211 -4.95 21.97 -20.30
C ASN A 211 -4.83 20.46 -20.10
N LEU A 212 -5.80 19.67 -20.57
CA LEU A 212 -5.74 18.21 -20.52
C LEU A 212 -4.54 17.67 -21.29
N VAL A 213 -4.32 18.12 -22.53
CA VAL A 213 -3.16 17.70 -23.34
C VAL A 213 -1.85 18.01 -22.62
N LYS A 214 -1.71 19.23 -22.09
CA LYS A 214 -0.52 19.65 -21.34
C LYS A 214 -0.29 18.77 -20.10
N ASN A 215 -1.35 18.49 -19.34
CA ASN A 215 -1.24 17.67 -18.14
C ASN A 215 -0.88 16.21 -18.47
N TYR A 216 -1.48 15.61 -19.51
CA TYR A 216 -1.14 14.24 -19.91
C TYR A 216 0.28 14.13 -20.45
N VAL A 217 0.75 15.08 -21.27
CA VAL A 217 2.15 15.10 -21.73
C VAL A 217 3.10 15.12 -20.55
N LYS A 218 2.88 16.05 -19.59
CA LYS A 218 3.72 16.13 -18.39
C LYS A 218 3.64 14.87 -17.53
N ARG A 219 2.46 14.23 -17.44
CA ARG A 219 2.28 12.98 -16.71
C ARG A 219 3.07 11.84 -17.34
N ASP A 220 3.01 11.73 -18.66
CA ASP A 220 3.72 10.72 -19.44
C ASP A 220 5.25 10.92 -19.30
N GLU A 221 5.74 12.15 -19.41
CA GLU A 221 7.16 12.50 -19.16
C GLU A 221 7.62 12.05 -17.76
N ILE A 222 6.88 12.37 -16.70
CA ILE A 222 7.25 11.97 -15.33
C ILE A 222 7.19 10.44 -15.17
N SER A 223 6.24 9.78 -15.84
CA SER A 223 6.11 8.33 -15.79
C SER A 223 7.28 7.63 -16.49
N GLU A 224 7.78 8.19 -17.60
CA GLU A 224 9.01 7.72 -18.25
C GLU A 224 10.25 7.92 -17.37
N GLU A 225 10.34 9.07 -16.67
CA GLU A 225 11.41 9.31 -15.69
C GLU A 225 11.39 8.29 -14.54
N ILE A 226 10.21 7.96 -14.00
CA ILE A 226 10.05 6.93 -12.96
C ILE A 226 10.61 5.59 -13.44
N VAL A 227 10.23 5.15 -14.64
CA VAL A 227 10.72 3.88 -15.23
C VAL A 227 12.24 3.89 -15.38
N LEU A 228 12.82 5.03 -15.76
CA LEU A 228 14.29 5.17 -15.86
C LEU A 228 14.96 5.09 -14.48
N LEU A 229 14.38 5.72 -13.46
CA LEU A 229 14.88 5.65 -12.08
C LEU A 229 14.79 4.23 -11.51
N GLU A 230 13.67 3.54 -11.74
CA GLU A 230 13.48 2.14 -11.34
C GLU A 230 14.53 1.24 -12.00
N LYS A 231 14.77 1.42 -13.31
CA LYS A 231 15.84 0.70 -14.02
C LYS A 231 17.22 0.98 -13.43
N ASN A 232 17.51 2.23 -13.07
CA ASN A 232 18.78 2.61 -12.44
C ASN A 232 18.95 1.95 -11.06
N ILE A 233 17.88 1.87 -10.26
CA ILE A 233 17.90 1.16 -8.97
C ILE A 233 18.19 -0.32 -9.19
N THR A 234 17.46 -0.98 -10.10
CA THR A 234 17.68 -2.39 -10.40
C THR A 234 19.11 -2.66 -10.85
N GLN A 235 19.70 -1.77 -11.66
CA GLN A 235 21.09 -1.88 -12.08
C GLN A 235 22.06 -1.79 -10.88
N ILE A 236 21.89 -0.81 -10.00
CA ILE A 236 22.74 -0.66 -8.80
C ILE A 236 22.60 -1.88 -7.87
N GLU A 237 21.39 -2.39 -7.68
CA GLU A 237 21.13 -3.56 -6.83
C GLU A 237 21.77 -4.84 -7.38
N THR A 238 21.53 -5.11 -8.66
CA THR A 238 21.89 -6.40 -9.28
C THR A 238 23.35 -6.49 -9.71
N GLU A 239 23.91 -5.41 -10.26
CA GLU A 239 25.29 -5.39 -10.74
C GLU A 239 26.24 -4.97 -9.62
N THR A 240 25.98 -3.86 -8.95
CA THR A 240 26.96 -3.25 -8.03
C THR A 240 26.88 -3.79 -6.61
N ILE A 241 25.71 -3.77 -5.98
CA ILE A 241 25.56 -4.18 -4.57
C ILE A 241 25.77 -5.67 -4.42
N LYS A 242 25.19 -6.49 -5.31
CA LYS A 242 25.37 -7.95 -5.26
C LYS A 242 26.84 -8.34 -5.43
N GLU A 243 27.57 -7.71 -6.35
CA GLU A 243 29.00 -7.99 -6.53
C GLU A 243 29.82 -7.54 -5.31
N LEU A 244 29.57 -6.34 -4.80
CA LEU A 244 30.24 -5.83 -3.60
C LEU A 244 29.95 -6.68 -2.36
N ALA A 245 28.73 -7.16 -2.17
CA ALA A 245 28.34 -8.03 -1.06
C ALA A 245 29.12 -9.35 -1.10
N VAL A 246 29.23 -9.97 -2.29
CA VAL A 246 30.04 -11.19 -2.47
C VAL A 246 31.51 -10.93 -2.15
N GLN A 247 32.06 -9.78 -2.55
CA GLN A 247 33.45 -9.41 -2.24
C GLN A 247 33.64 -9.18 -0.72
N VAL A 248 32.69 -8.54 -0.04
CA VAL A 248 32.71 -8.33 1.41
C VAL A 248 32.66 -9.66 2.16
N ASP A 249 31.73 -10.56 1.82
CA ASP A 249 31.61 -11.88 2.43
C ASP A 249 32.88 -12.73 2.23
N ALA A 250 33.50 -12.64 1.05
CA ALA A 250 34.74 -13.36 0.76
C ALA A 250 35.92 -12.84 1.62
N LEU A 251 36.03 -11.52 1.80
CA LEU A 251 37.05 -10.91 2.66
C LEU A 251 36.81 -11.25 4.13
N GLU A 252 35.56 -11.25 4.60
CA GLU A 252 35.21 -11.61 5.98
C GLU A 252 35.59 -13.07 6.30
N ARG A 253 35.34 -14.01 5.37
CA ARG A 253 35.79 -15.41 5.50
C ARG A 253 37.31 -15.50 5.60
N GLN A 254 38.05 -14.79 4.74
CA GLN A 254 39.52 -14.79 4.79
C GLN A 254 40.06 -14.22 6.11
N ILE A 255 39.46 -13.15 6.63
CA ILE A 255 39.84 -12.57 7.93
C ILE A 255 39.58 -13.58 9.05
N LYS A 256 38.42 -14.24 9.05
CA LYS A 256 38.04 -15.23 10.07
C LYS A 256 38.94 -16.47 10.05
N ASP A 257 39.30 -16.96 8.87
CA ASP A 257 40.21 -18.10 8.72
C ASP A 257 41.61 -17.75 9.26
N LEU A 258 42.11 -16.54 8.99
CA LEU A 258 43.38 -16.07 9.55
C LEU A 258 43.32 -15.89 11.07
N GLU A 259 42.21 -15.39 11.61
CA GLU A 259 41.99 -15.29 13.06
C GLU A 259 42.01 -16.65 13.73
N GLN A 260 41.33 -17.63 13.14
CA GLN A 260 41.30 -18.99 13.67
C GLN A 260 42.69 -19.63 13.66
N GLN A 261 43.46 -19.47 12.57
CA GLN A 261 44.86 -19.94 12.51
C GLN A 261 45.74 -19.28 13.58
N GLU A 262 45.56 -17.98 13.84
CA GLU A 262 46.32 -17.26 14.85
C GLU A 262 45.96 -17.71 16.27
N GLN A 263 44.67 -17.99 16.51
CA GLN A 263 44.16 -18.53 17.77
C GLN A 263 44.70 -19.94 18.04
N GLU A 264 44.65 -20.82 17.04
CA GLU A 264 45.18 -22.18 17.12
C GLU A 264 46.68 -22.19 17.40
N ARG A 265 47.46 -21.30 16.76
CA ARG A 265 48.88 -21.11 17.08
C ARG A 265 49.12 -20.67 18.53
N LYS A 266 48.35 -19.71 19.04
CA LYS A 266 48.47 -19.24 20.43
C LYS A 266 48.12 -20.34 21.43
N GLU A 267 47.11 -21.14 21.13
CA GLU A 267 46.69 -22.28 21.97
C GLU A 267 47.78 -23.37 21.98
N GLN A 268 48.39 -23.69 20.82
CA GLN A 268 49.53 -24.60 20.71
C GLN A 268 50.75 -24.08 21.49
N GLU A 269 51.11 -22.80 21.33
CA GLU A 269 52.21 -22.17 22.07
C GLU A 269 51.95 -22.16 23.59
N LYS A 270 50.69 -22.06 24.02
CA LYS A 270 50.28 -22.14 25.44
C LYS A 270 50.35 -23.57 25.97
N GLN A 271 49.84 -24.55 25.21
CA GLN A 271 49.92 -25.96 25.56
C GLN A 271 51.37 -26.42 25.69
N GLU A 272 52.25 -26.04 24.75
CA GLU A 272 53.67 -26.37 24.85
C GLU A 272 54.35 -25.76 26.10
N ARG A 273 53.94 -24.56 26.54
CA ARG A 273 54.42 -23.95 27.79
C ARG A 273 53.90 -24.66 29.02
N GLU A 274 52.64 -25.09 29.02
CA GLU A 274 52.04 -25.86 30.10
C GLU A 274 52.62 -27.28 30.20
N THR A 275 52.95 -27.91 29.06
CA THR A 275 53.62 -29.23 29.05
C THR A 275 55.04 -29.13 29.60
N LYS A 276 55.79 -28.09 29.22
CA LYS A 276 57.13 -27.80 29.77
C LYS A 276 57.11 -27.41 31.25
N TRP A 277 56.02 -26.84 31.76
CA TRP A 277 55.84 -26.51 33.19
C TRP A 277 55.41 -27.74 34.02
N GLY A 278 54.56 -28.61 33.46
CA GLY A 278 54.11 -29.86 34.08
C GLY A 278 55.23 -30.91 34.23
N GLU A 279 56.17 -30.97 33.28
CA GLU A 279 57.37 -31.83 33.37
C GLU A 279 58.34 -31.36 34.46
N HIS A 280 58.27 -30.10 34.91
CA HIS A 280 59.12 -29.57 35.99
C HIS A 280 58.47 -29.68 37.39
N GLN A 281 57.17 -29.93 37.48
CA GLN A 281 56.45 -30.14 38.76
C GLN A 281 56.20 -31.62 39.09
N GLN A 282 56.48 -32.56 38.18
CA GLN A 282 56.28 -33.99 38.41
C GLN A 282 57.42 -34.69 39.18
N GLU A 283 58.47 -33.98 39.58
CA GLU A 283 59.59 -34.56 40.34
C GLU A 283 59.52 -34.30 41.87
N ASP A 284 58.69 -33.35 42.34
CA ASP A 284 58.59 -32.97 43.77
C ASP A 284 57.27 -33.39 44.46
N GLU A 285 56.34 -34.02 43.74
CA GLU A 285 55.00 -34.32 44.27
C GLU A 285 54.69 -35.82 44.32
N LYS A 286 55.69 -36.62 44.75
CA LYS A 286 55.52 -38.06 45.01
C LYS A 286 55.62 -38.46 46.48
N GLU A 287 55.82 -37.51 47.40
CA GLU A 287 56.10 -37.82 48.82
C GLU A 287 55.24 -37.09 49.87
N ARG A 288 54.15 -36.41 49.46
CA ARG A 288 53.19 -35.84 50.42
C ARG A 288 51.76 -36.04 49.96
N ARG A 289 51.17 -37.18 50.35
CA ARG A 289 49.82 -37.29 50.96
C ARG A 289 49.32 -38.74 50.90
N GLU A 290 49.97 -39.60 51.66
CA GLU A 290 49.24 -40.64 52.39
C GLU A 290 48.59 -40.00 53.62
N GLN A 291 47.28 -40.24 53.78
CA GLN A 291 46.44 -39.95 54.95
C GLN A 291 46.21 -38.45 55.21
N GLU A 292 45.07 -37.86 54.90
CA GLU A 292 43.78 -37.99 55.58
C GLU A 292 42.83 -37.05 54.80
N LYS A 293 41.69 -37.44 54.26
CA LYS A 293 40.46 -37.67 55.01
C LYS A 293 39.44 -38.35 54.11
N HIS A 294 39.09 -39.57 54.50
CA HIS A 294 37.77 -40.10 54.26
C HIS A 294 36.71 -39.20 54.94
N LYS A 295 35.55 -39.14 54.28
CA LYS A 295 34.18 -38.99 54.81
C LYS A 295 33.49 -37.63 54.62
N GLN A 296 32.28 -37.73 54.03
CA GLN A 296 31.25 -36.72 53.70
C GLN A 296 31.61 -35.93 52.42
N VAL A 297 31.02 -36.19 51.25
CA VAL A 297 29.58 -36.21 50.95
C VAL A 297 29.29 -37.32 49.93
N LYS A 298 28.79 -38.45 50.40
CA LYS A 298 28.30 -39.54 49.54
C LYS A 298 26.89 -39.89 50.00
N GLU A 299 25.96 -38.95 49.82
CA GLU A 299 24.51 -39.19 49.93
C GLU A 299 23.61 -38.13 49.26
N GLU A 300 24.15 -37.12 48.56
CA GLU A 300 23.35 -36.20 47.73
C GLU A 300 23.50 -36.42 46.20
N GLY A 301 24.62 -37.00 45.75
CA GLY A 301 24.87 -37.24 44.32
C GLY A 301 24.02 -38.35 43.70
N GLU A 302 23.65 -39.38 44.49
CA GLU A 302 22.83 -40.49 43.98
C GLU A 302 21.33 -40.15 43.87
N LYS A 303 20.85 -39.16 44.65
CA LYS A 303 19.52 -38.56 44.45
C LYS A 303 19.53 -37.57 43.28
N LYS A 304 20.58 -36.74 43.16
CA LYS A 304 20.70 -35.74 42.08
C LYS A 304 20.83 -36.37 40.69
N TRP A 305 21.58 -37.48 40.53
CA TRP A 305 21.68 -38.16 39.22
C TRP A 305 20.40 -38.92 38.85
N LYS A 306 19.68 -39.50 39.82
CA LYS A 306 18.39 -40.16 39.56
C LYS A 306 17.29 -39.14 39.23
N THR A 307 17.24 -38.01 39.93
CA THR A 307 16.31 -36.91 39.64
C THR A 307 16.62 -36.27 38.28
N GLN A 308 17.89 -35.97 37.98
CA GLN A 308 18.29 -35.36 36.70
C GLN A 308 18.10 -36.31 35.50
N ARG A 309 18.27 -37.62 35.69
CA ARG A 309 17.96 -38.63 34.66
C ARG A 309 16.46 -38.81 34.44
N LEU A 310 15.65 -38.75 35.50
CA LEU A 310 14.20 -38.79 35.41
C LEU A 310 13.63 -37.50 34.75
N GLU A 311 14.20 -36.33 35.09
CA GLU A 311 13.86 -35.04 34.50
C GLU A 311 14.25 -34.97 33.02
N THR A 312 15.42 -35.47 32.63
CA THR A 312 15.84 -35.52 31.21
C THR A 312 15.03 -36.53 30.40
N GLU A 313 14.66 -37.68 30.97
CA GLU A 313 13.76 -38.64 30.32
C GLU A 313 12.32 -38.11 30.20
N ASN A 314 11.79 -37.45 31.23
CA ASN A 314 10.47 -36.83 31.19
C ASN A 314 10.43 -35.67 30.20
N ALA A 315 11.42 -34.78 30.21
CA ALA A 315 11.53 -33.70 29.23
C ALA A 315 11.66 -34.23 27.79
N LYS A 316 12.39 -35.34 27.59
CA LYS A 316 12.46 -35.99 26.27
C LYS A 316 11.13 -36.62 25.85
N LYS A 317 10.33 -37.15 26.80
CA LYS A 317 8.98 -37.66 26.52
C LYS A 317 8.01 -36.53 26.16
N GLU A 318 8.02 -35.43 26.91
CA GLU A 318 7.21 -34.24 26.63
C GLU A 318 7.52 -33.67 25.24
N ARG A 319 8.81 -33.53 24.90
CA ARG A 319 9.23 -33.14 23.54
C ARG A 319 8.77 -34.11 22.46
N ARG A 320 8.77 -35.42 22.72
CA ARG A 320 8.23 -36.42 21.77
C ARG A 320 6.73 -36.26 21.57
N THR A 321 5.97 -36.06 22.65
CA THR A 321 4.53 -35.82 22.57
C THR A 321 4.24 -34.57 21.74
N LEU A 322 4.91 -33.46 22.08
CA LEU A 322 4.77 -32.22 21.32
C LEU A 322 5.16 -32.41 19.86
N ALA A 323 6.32 -32.99 19.56
CA ALA A 323 6.75 -33.23 18.18
C ALA A 323 5.77 -34.12 17.40
N LEU A 324 5.10 -35.07 18.05
CA LEU A 324 4.05 -35.88 17.43
C LEU A 324 2.79 -35.06 17.15
N GLU A 325 2.39 -34.16 18.06
CA GLU A 325 1.27 -33.23 17.84
C GLU A 325 1.55 -32.28 16.68
N LEU A 326 2.72 -31.63 16.66
CA LEU A 326 3.12 -30.73 15.57
C LEU A 326 3.18 -31.47 14.22
N LYS A 327 3.69 -32.70 14.23
CA LYS A 327 3.68 -33.56 13.05
C LYS A 327 2.26 -33.88 12.59
N LYS A 328 1.34 -34.18 13.51
CA LYS A 328 -0.07 -34.45 13.19
C LYS A 328 -0.73 -33.23 12.56
N GLU A 329 -0.49 -32.02 13.07
CA GLU A 329 -1.04 -30.79 12.47
C GLU A 329 -0.58 -30.57 11.03
N LEU A 330 0.70 -30.76 10.74
CA LEU A 330 1.23 -30.63 9.37
C LEU A 330 0.68 -31.71 8.44
N ILE A 331 0.51 -32.95 8.92
CA ILE A 331 -0.08 -34.03 8.13
C ILE A 331 -1.56 -33.75 7.86
N ALA A 332 -2.33 -33.36 8.89
CA ALA A 332 -3.73 -33.03 8.75
C ALA A 332 -3.95 -31.90 7.74
N TYR A 333 -3.08 -30.88 7.74
CA TYR A 333 -3.10 -29.83 6.72
C TYR A 333 -2.86 -30.38 5.30
N VAL A 334 -1.89 -31.26 5.11
CA VAL A 334 -1.63 -31.89 3.79
C VAL A 334 -2.83 -32.73 3.34
N GLU A 335 -3.44 -33.48 4.24
CA GLU A 335 -4.63 -34.28 3.98
C GLU A 335 -5.83 -33.40 3.59
N ASP A 336 -6.15 -32.36 4.36
CA ASP A 336 -7.22 -31.40 4.07
C ASP A 336 -7.02 -30.73 2.70
N ARG A 337 -5.78 -30.30 2.41
CA ARG A 337 -5.47 -29.64 1.14
C ARG A 337 -5.57 -30.59 -0.06
N ASN A 338 -5.11 -31.83 0.08
CA ASN A 338 -5.25 -32.84 -0.97
C ASN A 338 -6.72 -33.17 -1.26
N GLN A 339 -7.62 -33.08 -0.27
CA GLN A 339 -9.05 -33.31 -0.46
C GLN A 339 -9.73 -32.13 -1.18
N HIS A 340 -9.43 -30.89 -0.79
CA HIS A 340 -10.16 -29.71 -1.26
C HIS A 340 -9.55 -29.01 -2.47
N TYR A 341 -8.24 -29.18 -2.71
CA TYR A 341 -7.50 -28.43 -3.73
C TYR A 341 -6.75 -29.33 -4.72
N TYR A 342 -7.15 -30.60 -4.83
CA TYR A 342 -6.58 -31.55 -5.80
C TYR A 342 -6.48 -30.98 -7.24
N PRO A 343 -7.50 -30.28 -7.78
CA PRO A 343 -7.40 -29.69 -9.13
C PRO A 343 -6.36 -28.56 -9.20
N LYS A 344 -6.26 -27.70 -8.17
CA LYS A 344 -5.30 -26.58 -8.15
C LYS A 344 -3.86 -27.07 -8.11
N ASP A 345 -3.62 -28.11 -7.31
CA ASP A 345 -2.33 -28.79 -7.19
C ASP A 345 -1.92 -29.58 -8.45
N PHE A 346 -2.86 -29.88 -9.36
CA PHE A 346 -2.58 -30.47 -10.67
C PHE A 346 -2.06 -29.42 -11.66
N PHE A 347 -2.61 -28.20 -11.63
CA PHE A 347 -2.21 -27.10 -12.52
C PHE A 347 -0.99 -26.30 -12.03
N LEU A 348 -0.65 -26.37 -10.73
CA LEU A 348 0.50 -25.69 -10.11
C LEU A 348 1.39 -26.68 -9.33
N PRO A 349 2.11 -27.59 -10.01
CA PRO A 349 2.90 -28.63 -9.35
C PRO A 349 4.09 -28.08 -8.54
N GLU A 350 4.59 -26.88 -8.87
CA GLU A 350 5.69 -26.22 -8.16
C GLU A 350 5.31 -25.82 -6.73
N ASP A 351 4.14 -25.22 -6.50
CA ASP A 351 3.65 -24.85 -5.16
C ASP A 351 3.52 -26.11 -4.27
N LYS A 352 2.93 -27.17 -4.83
CA LYS A 352 2.83 -28.47 -4.16
C LYS A 352 4.21 -29.03 -3.81
N LYS A 353 5.16 -28.97 -4.74
CA LYS A 353 6.52 -29.46 -4.54
C LYS A 353 7.24 -28.70 -3.43
N THR A 354 7.24 -27.36 -3.48
CA THR A 354 7.88 -26.50 -2.48
C THR A 354 7.29 -26.73 -1.08
N ARG A 355 5.97 -26.77 -0.98
CA ARG A 355 5.26 -27.06 0.27
C ARG A 355 5.59 -28.44 0.84
N ASN A 356 5.54 -29.49 0.02
CA ASN A 356 5.83 -30.84 0.47
C ASN A 356 7.29 -31.02 0.86
N GLN A 357 8.22 -30.40 0.14
CA GLN A 357 9.64 -30.40 0.49
C GLN A 357 9.89 -29.70 1.82
N PHE A 358 9.22 -28.57 2.06
CA PHE A 358 9.31 -27.85 3.33
C PHE A 358 8.73 -28.67 4.49
N ILE A 359 7.54 -29.26 4.32
CA ILE A 359 6.93 -30.11 5.34
C ILE A 359 7.82 -31.33 5.61
N ASP A 360 8.36 -31.99 4.57
CA ASP A 360 9.27 -33.12 4.76
C ASP A 360 10.52 -32.70 5.54
N LYS A 361 11.12 -31.55 5.25
CA LYS A 361 12.25 -31.00 6.03
C LYS A 361 11.93 -30.91 7.53
N ILE A 362 10.68 -30.62 7.89
CA ILE A 362 10.23 -30.55 9.29
C ILE A 362 9.95 -31.95 9.86
N VAL A 363 9.15 -32.77 9.18
CA VAL A 363 8.55 -34.00 9.73
C VAL A 363 9.31 -35.29 9.43
N ASN A 364 10.37 -35.25 8.60
CA ASN A 364 11.12 -36.42 8.18
C ASN A 364 11.65 -37.21 9.38
N VAL A 365 11.35 -38.50 9.42
CA VAL A 365 11.64 -39.39 10.57
C VAL A 365 13.14 -39.68 10.72
N LYS A 366 13.93 -39.53 9.66
CA LYS A 366 15.37 -39.83 9.69
C LYS A 366 16.19 -38.61 10.12
N ASN A 367 15.93 -37.44 9.53
CA ASN A 367 16.74 -36.23 9.67
C ASN A 367 15.93 -34.92 9.77
N GLY A 368 14.61 -34.99 9.98
CA GLY A 368 13.75 -33.80 10.07
C GLY A 368 14.00 -32.96 11.32
N LEU A 369 13.62 -31.69 11.27
CA LEU A 369 13.83 -30.72 12.35
C LEU A 369 13.11 -31.10 13.65
N LEU A 370 11.92 -31.72 13.57
CA LEU A 370 11.22 -32.22 14.78
C LEU A 370 12.01 -33.30 15.50
N LYS A 371 12.74 -34.15 14.76
CA LYS A 371 13.61 -35.17 15.37
C LYS A 371 14.81 -34.52 16.04
N LYS A 372 15.45 -33.56 15.38
CA LYS A 372 16.55 -32.79 15.99
C LYS A 372 16.10 -32.10 17.28
N TYR A 373 14.90 -31.51 17.30
CA TYR A 373 14.31 -30.92 18.51
C TYR A 373 14.14 -31.95 19.63
N VAL A 374 13.56 -33.12 19.33
CA VAL A 374 13.39 -34.21 20.32
C VAL A 374 14.72 -34.65 20.92
N ASP A 375 15.76 -34.75 20.08
CA ASP A 375 17.06 -35.27 20.50
C ASP A 375 17.94 -34.23 21.20
N SER A 376 17.95 -32.98 20.74
CA SER A 376 18.78 -31.90 21.28
C SER A 376 18.10 -31.08 22.38
N GLY A 377 16.77 -31.00 22.37
CA GLY A 377 16.00 -30.08 23.20
C GLY A 377 16.02 -28.62 22.75
N ASN A 378 16.68 -28.29 21.64
CA ASN A 378 16.72 -26.92 21.11
C ASN A 378 15.72 -26.76 19.95
N SER A 379 14.75 -25.85 20.10
CA SER A 379 13.78 -25.54 19.03
C SER A 379 14.21 -24.42 18.09
N GLU A 380 15.33 -23.74 18.34
CA GLU A 380 15.78 -22.56 17.60
C GLU A 380 15.92 -22.79 16.09
N GLU A 381 16.56 -23.89 15.68
CA GLU A 381 16.69 -24.25 14.25
C GLU A 381 15.31 -24.47 13.60
N LEU A 382 14.36 -25.05 14.36
CA LEU A 382 13.00 -25.30 13.91
C LEU A 382 12.19 -24.00 13.83
N LEU A 383 12.25 -23.16 14.86
CA LEU A 383 11.61 -21.85 14.91
C LEU A 383 12.13 -20.96 13.78
N LEU A 384 13.44 -20.82 13.61
CA LEU A 384 14.05 -20.03 12.54
C LEU A 384 13.67 -20.55 11.15
N THR A 385 13.64 -21.87 10.95
CA THR A 385 13.22 -22.44 9.66
C THR A 385 11.76 -22.14 9.35
N ILE A 386 10.89 -22.18 10.35
CA ILE A 386 9.47 -21.89 10.16
C ILE A 386 9.25 -20.40 9.93
N THR A 387 9.78 -19.54 10.79
CA THR A 387 9.55 -18.09 10.73
C THR A 387 10.18 -17.43 9.50
N SER A 388 11.29 -17.98 8.96
CA SER A 388 11.90 -17.47 7.70
C SER A 388 11.19 -17.92 6.42
N GLN A 389 10.25 -18.85 6.50
CA GLN A 389 9.57 -19.43 5.33
C GLN A 389 8.05 -19.24 5.37
N ILE A 390 7.49 -18.78 6.50
CA ILE A 390 6.04 -18.66 6.67
C ILE A 390 5.39 -17.73 5.63
N ASP A 391 6.05 -16.62 5.33
CA ASP A 391 5.57 -15.61 4.37
C ASP A 391 5.70 -16.09 2.91
N ASN A 392 6.52 -17.11 2.63
CA ASN A 392 6.63 -17.72 1.29
C ASN A 392 5.44 -18.62 0.93
N PHE A 393 4.51 -18.86 1.87
CA PHE A 393 3.33 -19.67 1.63
C PHE A 393 2.08 -18.80 1.59
N ASN A 394 1.58 -18.47 0.40
CA ASN A 394 0.39 -17.64 0.18
C ASN A 394 -0.94 -18.23 0.70
N GLY A 395 -0.93 -19.39 1.36
CA GLY A 395 -2.13 -20.05 1.86
C GLY A 395 -2.36 -19.74 3.34
N ILE A 396 -3.45 -19.02 3.65
CA ILE A 396 -3.86 -18.65 5.02
C ILE A 396 -3.86 -19.86 5.96
N LYS A 397 -4.38 -21.02 5.51
CA LYS A 397 -4.36 -22.28 6.29
C LYS A 397 -2.95 -22.76 6.66
N MET A 398 -1.98 -22.62 5.75
CA MET A 398 -0.59 -23.01 6.00
C MET A 398 0.05 -22.05 6.99
N GLN A 399 -0.09 -20.74 6.76
CA GLN A 399 0.45 -19.70 7.64
C GLN A 399 -0.10 -19.85 9.07
N ALA A 400 -1.41 -19.99 9.22
CA ALA A 400 -2.03 -20.21 10.54
C ALA A 400 -1.52 -21.50 11.22
N THR A 401 -1.38 -22.60 10.46
CA THR A 401 -0.83 -23.86 10.99
C THR A 401 0.63 -23.69 11.45
N LEU A 402 1.46 -23.01 10.66
CA LEU A 402 2.85 -22.72 11.04
C LEU A 402 2.93 -21.79 12.26
N ASN A 403 2.06 -20.78 12.34
CA ASN A 403 1.95 -19.89 13.49
C ASN A 403 1.53 -20.63 14.77
N ARG A 404 0.58 -21.56 14.69
CA ARG A 404 0.22 -22.45 15.81
C ARG A 404 1.42 -23.28 16.28
N ILE A 405 2.19 -23.82 15.34
CA ILE A 405 3.41 -24.58 15.66
C ILE A 405 4.45 -23.69 16.36
N VAL A 406 4.68 -22.48 15.86
CA VAL A 406 5.60 -21.50 16.48
C VAL A 406 5.16 -21.19 17.91
N VAL A 407 3.89 -20.90 18.14
CA VAL A 407 3.34 -20.62 19.49
C VAL A 407 3.60 -21.80 20.43
N LYS A 408 3.27 -23.02 20.01
CA LYS A 408 3.47 -24.23 20.82
C LYS A 408 4.94 -24.49 21.16
N LEU A 409 5.86 -24.23 20.22
CA LEU A 409 7.30 -24.35 20.46
C LEU A 409 7.81 -23.28 21.43
N ILE A 410 7.39 -22.02 21.27
CA ILE A 410 7.74 -20.93 22.20
C ILE A 410 7.24 -21.23 23.61
N GLU A 411 6.01 -21.74 23.74
CA GLU A 411 5.41 -22.10 25.03
C GLU A 411 6.15 -23.28 25.70
N ALA A 412 6.60 -24.26 24.92
CA ALA A 412 7.36 -25.41 25.40
C ALA A 412 8.79 -25.04 25.84
N ASP A 413 9.42 -24.09 25.14
CA ASP A 413 10.76 -23.60 25.45
C ASP A 413 10.77 -22.52 26.55
N SER A 414 9.59 -22.04 26.95
CA SER A 414 9.45 -21.13 28.09
C SER A 414 9.52 -21.96 29.37
N GLU A 415 10.63 -21.84 30.10
CA GLU A 415 10.80 -22.54 31.38
C GLU A 415 9.58 -22.34 32.30
N PRO A 416 9.15 -23.35 33.07
CA PRO A 416 8.10 -23.19 34.10
C PRO A 416 8.55 -22.28 35.27
N VAL A 417 9.74 -21.70 35.20
CA VAL A 417 10.34 -20.88 36.24
C VAL A 417 9.70 -19.50 36.25
N ALA A 418 9.10 -19.18 37.41
CA ALA A 418 8.49 -17.91 37.80
C ALA A 418 6.99 -17.68 37.53
N ARG A 419 6.15 -18.74 37.49
CA ARG A 419 4.69 -18.54 37.71
C ARG A 419 4.33 -18.06 39.13
N GLU A 420 5.28 -18.07 40.07
CA GLU A 420 5.05 -17.68 41.48
C GLU A 420 6.12 -16.71 42.07
N ALA A 421 7.01 -16.12 41.27
CA ALA A 421 8.16 -15.36 41.81
C ALA A 421 8.29 -13.89 41.35
N SER A 422 7.19 -13.26 40.91
CA SER A 422 7.06 -11.81 41.01
C SER A 422 5.87 -11.51 41.92
N SER A 423 6.11 -11.04 43.15
CA SER A 423 5.05 -10.61 44.07
C SER A 423 4.24 -9.41 43.56
N LEU A 424 4.60 -8.87 42.39
CA LEU A 424 3.98 -7.74 41.73
C LEU A 424 3.12 -8.21 40.55
N THR A 425 1.89 -7.73 40.48
CA THR A 425 1.03 -7.91 39.29
C THR A 425 1.46 -6.97 38.16
N ALA A 426 1.17 -7.30 36.90
CA ALA A 426 1.48 -6.44 35.75
C ALA A 426 0.89 -5.02 35.93
N THR A 427 -0.33 -4.92 36.49
CA THR A 427 -0.96 -3.64 36.82
C THR A 427 -0.18 -2.83 37.86
N GLN A 428 0.36 -3.50 38.89
CA GLN A 428 1.22 -2.84 39.89
C GLN A 428 2.54 -2.37 39.29
N VAL A 429 3.15 -3.19 38.42
CA VAL A 429 4.35 -2.82 37.66
C VAL A 429 4.09 -1.59 36.80
N LEU A 430 3.04 -1.59 35.97
CA LEU A 430 2.70 -0.46 35.10
C LEU A 430 2.39 0.82 35.89
N SER A 431 1.64 0.68 36.99
CA SER A 431 1.35 1.81 37.89
C SER A 431 2.64 2.39 38.48
N SER A 432 3.63 1.55 38.80
CA SER A 432 4.93 1.99 39.30
C SER A 432 5.76 2.69 38.21
N LEU A 433 5.70 2.21 36.96
CA LEU A 433 6.41 2.77 35.82
C LEU A 433 5.81 4.11 35.37
N LYS A 434 4.47 4.28 35.41
CA LYS A 434 3.76 5.55 35.16
C LYS A 434 4.14 6.68 36.10
N LYS A 435 4.39 6.35 37.38
CA LYS A 435 4.84 7.33 38.38
C LYS A 435 6.23 7.88 38.07
N ARG A 436 7.00 7.24 37.18
CA ARG A 436 8.34 7.68 36.76
C ARG A 436 8.23 8.53 35.49
N LYS A 437 8.79 9.74 35.49
CA LYS A 437 8.77 10.62 34.31
C LYS A 437 9.63 10.07 33.16
N GLY A 438 9.31 10.47 31.92
CA GLY A 438 10.07 10.13 30.71
C GLY A 438 9.71 8.75 30.14
N LYS A 439 10.68 8.06 29.55
CA LYS A 439 10.46 6.84 28.74
C LYS A 439 9.73 5.69 29.46
N LEU A 440 9.89 5.58 30.78
CA LEU A 440 9.22 4.52 31.55
C LEU A 440 7.71 4.76 31.66
N ASN A 441 7.27 6.03 31.74
CA ASN A 441 5.86 6.38 31.62
C ASN A 441 5.35 6.13 30.20
N ASP A 442 6.09 6.55 29.18
CA ASP A 442 5.71 6.30 27.79
C ASP A 442 5.60 4.79 27.49
N TYR A 443 6.47 3.98 28.10
CA TYR A 443 6.45 2.52 27.97
C TYR A 443 5.21 1.94 28.62
N ALA A 444 4.88 2.40 29.83
CA ALA A 444 3.67 1.97 30.51
C ALA A 444 2.40 2.35 29.73
N LEU A 445 2.34 3.56 29.14
CA LEU A 445 1.21 3.99 28.30
C LEU A 445 1.06 3.14 27.03
N LYS A 446 2.16 2.78 26.36
CA LYS A 446 2.11 1.92 25.16
C LYS A 446 1.70 0.49 25.47
N ILE A 447 2.14 -0.06 26.60
CA ILE A 447 1.68 -1.35 27.08
C ILE A 447 0.18 -1.29 27.40
N GLU A 448 -0.32 -0.20 27.98
CA GLU A 448 -1.76 -0.04 28.20
C GLU A 448 -2.58 0.02 26.92
N HIS A 449 -2.07 0.66 25.87
CA HIS A 449 -2.72 0.61 24.55
C HIS A 449 -2.78 -0.82 24.01
N LEU A 450 -1.75 -1.64 24.28
CA LEU A 450 -1.78 -3.06 23.92
C LEU A 450 -2.87 -3.83 24.69
N TYR A 451 -3.03 -3.57 25.99
CA TYR A 451 -4.15 -4.12 26.75
C TYR A 451 -5.51 -3.64 26.23
N GLN A 452 -5.63 -2.37 25.85
CA GLN A 452 -6.86 -1.84 25.24
C GLN A 452 -7.19 -2.56 23.93
N GLY A 453 -6.19 -2.83 23.08
CA GLY A 453 -6.36 -3.63 21.87
C GLY A 453 -6.83 -5.05 22.16
N ILE A 454 -6.27 -5.71 23.17
CA ILE A 454 -6.68 -7.05 23.61
C ILE A 454 -8.11 -7.06 24.18
N GLU A 455 -8.49 -6.05 24.97
CA GLU A 455 -9.87 -5.94 25.46
C GLU A 455 -10.85 -5.60 24.31
N GLY A 456 -10.42 -4.82 23.32
CA GLY A 456 -11.18 -4.61 22.07
C GLY A 456 -11.42 -5.92 21.30
N MET A 457 -10.42 -6.80 21.26
CA MET A 457 -10.55 -8.15 20.70
C MET A 457 -11.57 -9.02 21.44
N LYS A 458 -11.68 -8.89 22.78
CA LYS A 458 -12.74 -9.55 23.56
C LYS A 458 -14.12 -8.96 23.30
N ALA A 459 -14.21 -7.65 23.13
CA ALA A 459 -15.46 -6.99 22.76
C ALA A 459 -15.93 -7.48 21.38
N TYR A 460 -15.01 -7.58 20.42
CA TYR A 460 -15.26 -8.19 19.11
C TYR A 460 -15.66 -9.67 19.22
N ALA A 461 -15.03 -10.47 20.08
CA ALA A 461 -15.45 -11.85 20.31
C ALA A 461 -16.94 -11.96 20.68
N GLY A 462 -17.50 -10.97 21.38
CA GLY A 462 -18.90 -10.90 21.75
C GLY A 462 -19.88 -10.75 20.59
N THR A 463 -19.43 -10.40 19.39
CA THR A 463 -20.26 -10.29 18.18
C THR A 463 -20.27 -11.57 17.33
N LEU A 464 -19.43 -12.55 17.66
CA LEU A 464 -19.23 -13.78 16.91
C LEU A 464 -20.13 -14.94 17.38
N ALA A 465 -20.21 -16.01 16.59
CA ALA A 465 -20.88 -17.24 17.00
C ALA A 465 -20.14 -17.91 18.19
N ALA A 466 -20.84 -18.72 18.98
CA ALA A 466 -20.32 -19.25 20.24
C ALA A 466 -18.96 -20.00 20.12
N GLU A 467 -18.74 -20.70 19.01
CA GLU A 467 -17.49 -21.42 18.74
C GLU A 467 -16.33 -20.45 18.47
N GLU A 468 -16.54 -19.47 17.59
CA GLU A 468 -15.56 -18.44 17.22
C GLU A 468 -15.29 -17.48 18.39
N GLN A 469 -16.34 -17.12 19.14
CA GLN A 469 -16.25 -16.35 20.37
C GLN A 469 -15.32 -17.03 21.39
N ASN A 470 -15.46 -18.34 21.57
CA ASN A 470 -14.59 -19.09 22.49
C ASN A 470 -13.13 -19.08 22.01
N ILE A 471 -12.89 -19.25 20.71
CA ILE A 471 -11.55 -19.21 20.10
C ILE A 471 -10.90 -17.83 20.31
N ILE A 472 -11.61 -16.74 19.99
CA ILE A 472 -11.08 -15.39 20.14
C ILE A 472 -10.87 -15.02 21.61
N ASN A 473 -11.75 -15.45 22.52
CA ASN A 473 -11.55 -15.23 23.95
C ASN A 473 -10.31 -15.95 24.48
N GLN A 474 -10.10 -17.22 24.10
CA GLN A 474 -8.89 -17.97 24.46
C GLN A 474 -7.63 -17.30 23.91
N LEU A 475 -7.69 -16.80 22.67
CA LEU A 475 -6.61 -16.09 22.04
C LEU A 475 -6.30 -14.77 22.76
N ALA A 476 -7.32 -13.98 23.10
CA ALA A 476 -7.17 -12.74 23.85
C ALA A 476 -6.61 -12.97 25.26
N ASP A 477 -7.06 -14.03 25.95
CA ASP A 477 -6.52 -14.42 27.26
C ASP A 477 -5.06 -14.83 27.19
N ALA A 478 -4.68 -15.58 26.15
CA ALA A 478 -3.31 -15.98 25.92
C ALA A 478 -2.40 -14.79 25.56
N LEU A 479 -2.87 -13.87 24.71
CA LEU A 479 -2.17 -12.61 24.43
C LEU A 479 -1.98 -11.77 25.70
N LYS A 480 -3.04 -11.63 26.52
CA LYS A 480 -2.96 -10.92 27.80
C LYS A 480 -1.88 -11.50 28.70
N LYS A 481 -1.84 -12.83 28.80
CA LYS A 481 -0.84 -13.55 29.59
C LYS A 481 0.59 -13.31 29.09
N ASP A 482 0.80 -13.25 27.78
CA ASP A 482 2.11 -12.95 27.19
C ASP A 482 2.54 -11.50 27.51
N VAL A 483 1.61 -10.54 27.45
CA VAL A 483 1.88 -9.15 27.84
C VAL A 483 2.17 -9.04 29.33
N ASP A 484 1.38 -9.71 30.19
CA ASP A 484 1.60 -9.75 31.63
C ASP A 484 3.00 -10.28 31.95
N HIS A 485 3.40 -11.38 31.32
CA HIS A 485 4.72 -11.98 31.50
C HIS A 485 5.83 -11.01 31.08
N PHE A 486 5.71 -10.38 29.92
CA PHE A 486 6.68 -9.42 29.41
C PHE A 486 6.85 -8.20 30.33
N VAL A 487 5.75 -7.70 30.89
CA VAL A 487 5.76 -6.59 31.85
C VAL A 487 6.43 -7.00 33.16
N CYS A 488 6.06 -8.16 33.72
CA CYS A 488 6.59 -8.64 34.99
C CYS A 488 8.08 -9.00 34.92
N GLN A 489 8.60 -9.40 33.75
CA GLN A 489 10.04 -9.61 33.54
C GLN A 489 10.86 -8.31 33.57
N ASN A 490 10.22 -7.14 33.40
CA ASN A 490 10.89 -5.85 33.28
C ASN A 490 10.30 -4.81 34.27
N PRO A 491 10.30 -5.09 35.59
CA PRO A 491 9.50 -4.34 36.55
C PRO A 491 9.99 -2.91 36.81
N ASN A 492 11.27 -2.62 36.53
CA ASN A 492 11.91 -1.37 36.89
C ASN A 492 12.67 -0.70 35.74
N GLN A 493 12.65 -1.29 34.54
CA GLN A 493 13.49 -0.86 33.42
C GLN A 493 12.82 -1.18 32.09
N LEU A 494 13.33 -0.56 31.01
CA LEU A 494 12.93 -0.96 29.67
C LEU A 494 13.47 -2.36 29.35
N PRO A 495 12.70 -3.18 28.60
CA PRO A 495 13.13 -4.49 28.15
C PRO A 495 14.35 -4.42 27.24
N LYS A 496 15.20 -5.45 27.31
CA LYS A 496 16.34 -5.63 26.39
C LYS A 496 15.85 -6.02 24.99
N ASN A 497 16.68 -5.77 23.97
CA ASN A 497 16.37 -6.08 22.57
C ASN A 497 15.90 -7.53 22.37
N GLU A 498 16.67 -8.50 22.89
CA GLU A 498 16.35 -9.93 22.79
C GLU A 498 14.99 -10.27 23.41
N ALA A 499 14.70 -9.74 24.59
CA ALA A 499 13.41 -9.92 25.27
C ALA A 499 12.25 -9.32 24.45
N TYR A 500 12.44 -8.15 23.85
CA TYR A 500 11.45 -7.53 22.97
C TYR A 500 11.28 -8.31 21.66
N ARG A 501 12.35 -8.81 21.03
CA ARG A 501 12.27 -9.62 19.81
C ARG A 501 11.49 -10.91 20.06
N LYS A 502 11.78 -11.60 21.17
CA LYS A 502 11.04 -12.78 21.59
C LYS A 502 9.56 -12.44 21.81
N PHE A 503 9.27 -11.40 22.58
CA PHE A 503 7.90 -10.91 22.80
C PHE A 503 7.15 -10.58 21.49
N LYS A 504 7.76 -9.81 20.59
CA LYS A 504 7.18 -9.44 19.28
C LYS A 504 6.87 -10.69 18.45
N MET A 505 7.79 -11.63 18.38
CA MET A 505 7.60 -12.89 17.67
C MET A 505 6.44 -13.71 18.25
N THR A 506 6.37 -13.81 19.58
CA THR A 506 5.27 -14.51 20.28
C THR A 506 3.92 -13.86 19.97
N ILE A 507 3.80 -12.54 20.08
CA ILE A 507 2.55 -11.83 19.82
C ILE A 507 2.15 -11.94 18.33
N LYS A 508 3.08 -11.76 17.38
CA LYS A 508 2.80 -11.92 15.94
C LYS A 508 2.30 -13.33 15.64
N ALA A 509 3.03 -14.36 16.05
CA ALA A 509 2.65 -15.75 15.81
C ALA A 509 1.30 -16.09 16.45
N ARG A 510 1.03 -15.56 17.65
CA ARG A 510 -0.23 -15.81 18.34
C ARG A 510 -1.41 -15.14 17.63
N LEU A 511 -1.30 -13.88 17.23
CA LEU A 511 -2.36 -13.17 16.48
C LEU A 511 -2.74 -13.91 15.20
N HIS A 512 -1.75 -14.37 14.44
CA HIS A 512 -1.96 -15.07 13.18
C HIS A 512 -2.22 -16.58 13.32
N SER A 513 -2.37 -17.10 14.54
CA SER A 513 -2.57 -18.54 14.78
C SER A 513 -3.97 -19.05 14.43
N GLN A 514 -4.93 -18.15 14.26
CA GLN A 514 -6.34 -18.45 13.98
C GLN A 514 -6.83 -17.82 12.67
N ASP A 515 -5.92 -17.33 11.81
CA ASP A 515 -6.32 -16.66 10.56
C ASP A 515 -7.11 -17.58 9.63
N ASP A 516 -6.86 -18.88 9.68
CA ASP A 516 -7.59 -19.88 8.88
C ASP A 516 -9.06 -20.04 9.27
N LEU A 517 -9.42 -19.67 10.50
CA LEU A 517 -10.79 -19.66 10.99
C LEU A 517 -11.41 -18.26 10.89
N MET A 518 -10.59 -17.22 11.08
CA MET A 518 -11.06 -15.86 11.30
C MET A 518 -10.98 -14.96 10.07
N SER A 519 -10.22 -15.31 9.03
CA SER A 519 -10.07 -14.50 7.81
C SER A 519 -11.39 -14.28 7.05
N GLY A 520 -12.42 -15.07 7.34
CA GLY A 520 -13.76 -14.88 6.78
C GLY A 520 -14.53 -13.69 7.39
N HIS A 521 -14.05 -13.12 8.49
CA HIS A 521 -14.70 -12.01 9.17
C HIS A 521 -14.05 -10.67 8.83
N ALA A 522 -14.85 -9.71 8.37
CA ALA A 522 -14.36 -8.44 7.82
C ALA A 522 -13.54 -7.59 8.83
N GLU A 523 -13.87 -7.64 10.12
CA GLU A 523 -13.20 -6.84 11.17
C GLU A 523 -11.95 -7.51 11.75
N TRP A 524 -11.69 -8.79 11.41
CA TRP A 524 -10.55 -9.54 11.92
C TRP A 524 -9.19 -8.92 11.56
N PRO A 525 -8.93 -8.51 10.30
CA PRO A 525 -7.67 -7.91 9.92
C PRO A 525 -7.42 -6.57 10.61
N GLU A 526 -8.47 -5.75 10.77
CA GLU A 526 -8.38 -4.46 11.49
C GLU A 526 -8.06 -4.67 12.97
N THR A 527 -8.65 -5.70 13.59
CA THR A 527 -8.40 -6.07 14.98
C THR A 527 -6.95 -6.51 15.18
N ILE A 528 -6.41 -7.38 14.32
CA ILE A 528 -4.99 -7.77 14.34
C ILE A 528 -4.10 -6.55 14.15
N LEU A 529 -4.40 -5.70 13.15
CA LEU A 529 -3.57 -4.55 12.78
C LEU A 529 -3.40 -3.58 13.96
N ASN A 530 -4.49 -3.26 14.66
CA ASN A 530 -4.46 -2.36 15.81
C ASN A 530 -3.53 -2.88 16.94
N ILE A 531 -3.51 -4.19 17.17
CA ILE A 531 -2.63 -4.82 18.17
C ILE A 531 -1.18 -4.84 17.67
N LEU A 532 -0.93 -5.19 16.40
CA LEU A 532 0.42 -5.19 15.82
C LEU A 532 1.04 -3.78 15.81
N LEU A 533 0.28 -2.75 15.46
CA LEU A 533 0.72 -1.36 15.53
C LEU A 533 1.15 -0.96 16.95
N SER A 534 0.42 -1.43 17.97
CA SER A 534 0.77 -1.21 19.37
C SER A 534 2.11 -1.88 19.73
N VAL A 535 2.35 -3.11 19.28
CA VAL A 535 3.64 -3.82 19.48
C VAL A 535 4.80 -3.13 18.74
N ILE A 536 4.57 -2.65 17.51
CA ILE A 536 5.56 -1.95 16.70
C ILE A 536 5.95 -0.61 17.35
N THR A 537 4.96 0.18 17.76
CA THR A 537 5.22 1.47 18.40
C THR A 537 5.93 1.31 19.74
N LEU A 538 5.68 0.21 20.46
CA LEU A 538 6.43 -0.17 21.66
C LEU A 538 7.92 -0.40 21.35
N GLY A 539 8.24 -1.09 20.26
CA GLY A 539 9.62 -1.27 19.78
C GLY A 539 10.32 0.05 19.52
N LYS A 540 9.68 0.97 18.78
CA LYS A 540 10.22 2.32 18.53
C LYS A 540 10.62 3.03 19.83
N LEU A 541 9.82 2.88 20.90
CA LEU A 541 10.15 3.48 22.19
C LEU A 541 11.36 2.81 22.86
N ILE A 542 11.39 1.48 22.90
CA ILE A 542 12.48 0.69 23.50
C ILE A 542 13.82 1.01 22.82
N PHE A 543 13.82 1.18 21.49
CA PHE A 543 15.02 1.46 20.71
C PHE A 543 15.38 2.95 20.60
N SER A 544 14.44 3.87 20.84
CA SER A 544 14.73 5.30 20.84
C SER A 544 15.72 5.64 21.96
N LYS A 545 16.90 6.20 21.64
CA LYS A 545 17.90 6.76 22.58
C LYS A 545 18.64 5.77 23.52
N ALA A 546 18.81 4.49 23.16
CA ALA A 546 19.78 3.62 23.87
C ALA A 546 21.22 3.77 23.34
N ARG A 547 21.41 4.37 22.14
CA ARG A 547 22.72 4.47 21.48
C ARG A 547 23.27 5.88 21.24
N THR A 548 22.46 6.95 21.30
CA THR A 548 22.87 8.24 20.69
C THR A 548 22.95 9.46 21.61
N GLY A 549 22.48 9.43 22.86
CA GLY A 549 22.64 10.58 23.79
C GLY A 549 22.06 11.94 23.31
N ARG A 550 21.42 12.01 22.13
CA ARG A 550 20.85 13.23 21.53
C ARG A 550 19.37 13.03 21.25
N ALA A 551 18.59 14.07 21.56
CA ALA A 551 17.23 14.20 21.04
C ALA A 551 17.37 14.78 19.63
N SER A 552 17.32 13.93 18.61
CA SER A 552 17.05 14.35 17.24
C SER A 552 15.72 13.75 16.83
N LEU A 553 14.75 14.62 16.57
CA LEU A 553 13.55 14.31 15.82
C LEU A 553 13.99 14.19 14.37
N PHE A 554 14.04 12.95 13.89
CA PHE A 554 14.27 12.51 12.52
C PHE A 554 15.73 12.55 12.01
N PHE A 555 16.20 11.36 11.60
CA PHE A 555 17.38 11.01 10.81
C PHE A 555 18.77 11.09 11.47
N ASP A 556 19.16 9.93 12.04
CA ASP A 556 20.46 9.27 11.85
C ASP A 556 20.23 7.80 12.24
N LYS A 557 20.02 6.92 11.26
CA LYS A 557 19.66 5.51 11.50
C LYS A 557 20.87 4.61 11.27
N THR A 558 21.13 3.71 12.22
CA THR A 558 22.13 2.63 12.10
C THR A 558 21.52 1.42 11.36
N GLU A 559 22.32 0.53 10.75
CA GLU A 559 21.83 -0.70 10.06
C GLU A 559 20.85 -1.50 10.93
N ASP A 560 21.10 -1.61 12.23
CA ASP A 560 20.21 -2.26 13.20
C ASP A 560 18.83 -1.59 13.31
N GLN A 561 18.70 -0.29 13.01
CA GLN A 561 17.41 0.42 12.96
C GLN A 561 16.69 0.24 11.62
N LYS A 562 17.41 0.02 10.50
CA LYS A 562 16.80 -0.40 9.23
C LYS A 562 16.25 -1.82 9.33
N GLU A 563 16.91 -2.71 10.07
CA GLU A 563 16.46 -4.08 10.33
C GLU A 563 15.24 -4.16 11.26
N ILE A 564 15.03 -3.12 12.10
CA ILE A 564 13.85 -2.99 12.98
C ILE A 564 12.69 -2.24 12.29
N GLU A 565 12.98 -1.43 11.26
CA GLU A 565 11.97 -0.80 10.40
C GLU A 565 11.53 -1.65 9.21
N ALA A 566 12.37 -2.57 8.72
CA ALA A 566 12.00 -3.58 7.73
C ALA A 566 10.66 -4.28 8.05
N PRO A 567 10.39 -4.76 9.28
CA PRO A 567 9.10 -5.37 9.59
C PRO A 567 7.93 -4.39 9.71
N VAL A 568 8.14 -3.06 9.60
CA VAL A 568 7.09 -2.04 9.53
C VAL A 568 6.73 -1.75 8.07
N ASP A 569 7.73 -1.68 7.19
CA ASP A 569 7.52 -1.55 5.76
C ASP A 569 6.98 -2.87 5.18
N GLU A 570 7.44 -4.02 5.67
CA GLU A 570 6.98 -5.37 5.28
C GLU A 570 5.55 -5.67 5.80
N THR A 571 5.15 -5.18 7.00
CA THR A 571 3.74 -5.26 7.44
C THR A 571 2.83 -4.23 6.76
N LEU A 572 3.37 -3.14 6.21
CA LEU A 572 2.65 -2.18 5.37
C LEU A 572 2.55 -2.66 3.90
N GLU A 573 3.53 -3.42 3.41
CA GLU A 573 3.53 -4.10 2.10
C GLU A 573 2.63 -5.35 2.11
N ASP A 574 2.62 -6.13 3.19
CA ASP A 574 1.62 -7.18 3.44
C ASP A 574 0.20 -6.59 3.50
N LEU A 575 0.05 -5.35 3.98
CA LEU A 575 -1.21 -4.61 3.95
C LEU A 575 -1.66 -4.28 2.53
N GLY A 576 -0.71 -3.92 1.67
CA GLY A 576 -0.96 -3.62 0.25
C GLY A 576 -1.40 -4.86 -0.52
N THR A 577 -0.86 -6.04 -0.20
CA THR A 577 -1.25 -7.31 -0.83
C THR A 577 -2.53 -7.89 -0.24
N PHE A 578 -2.80 -7.71 1.05
CA PHE A 578 -4.05 -8.13 1.70
C PHE A 578 -5.26 -7.27 1.28
N LEU A 579 -5.09 -5.94 1.17
CA LEU A 579 -6.16 -5.02 0.76
C LEU A 579 -6.39 -4.95 -0.76
N ALA A 580 -5.42 -5.38 -1.57
CA ALA A 580 -5.56 -5.44 -3.03
C ALA A 580 -6.37 -6.64 -3.56
N GLY A 581 -6.84 -7.53 -2.69
CA GLY A 581 -7.68 -8.66 -3.04
C GLY A 581 -6.89 -9.85 -3.58
N GLY A 582 -6.91 -10.95 -2.81
CA GLY A 582 -6.74 -12.30 -3.34
C GLY A 582 -7.99 -12.77 -4.08
#